data_AF-A0A1H9U2T6-F1
#
_entry.id   AF-A0A1H9U2T6-F1
#
_cell.length_a   1.000
_cell.length_b   1.000
_cell.length_c   1.000
_cell.angle_alpha   90.00
_cell.angle_beta   90.00
_cell.angle_gamma   90.00
#
_symmetry.space_group_name_H-M   'P 1'
#
loop_
_entity.id
_entity.type
_entity.pdbx_description
1 polymer ?
#
loop_
_entity_poly.entity_id
_entity_poly.type
_entity_poly.pdbx_seq_one_letter_code
_entity_poly.pdbx_strand_id
1 'polypeptide(L)'
;MAHTATESPLVTHARRELALIGEDEWLTNGLCKVIEAFAAMGHSGFSAEHSALVLEKLLRFQPLSPLTDDPAEWIDRAQEMGGVPFWQNVRDSRSMSTDGGKTYTLVDEEPETIHTSQHKAVTG
;
A
#
# COMPACT_ATOMS: atom_id res chain seq x y z
N MET A 1 4.73 38.17 17.30
CA MET A 1 3.52 37.54 17.87
C MET A 1 3.42 36.16 17.25
N ALA A 2 3.52 35.09 18.05
CA ALA A 2 3.40 33.74 17.55
C ALA A 2 1.93 33.46 17.23
N HIS A 3 1.60 33.21 15.98
CA HIS A 3 0.34 32.54 15.65
C HIS A 3 0.47 31.11 16.18
N THR A 4 -0.23 30.79 17.26
CA THR A 4 -0.54 29.40 17.59
C THR A 4 -1.40 28.88 16.43
N ALA A 5 -0.81 28.07 15.55
CA ALA A 5 -1.58 27.39 14.52
C ALA A 5 -2.65 26.56 15.24
N THR A 6 -3.92 26.87 15.00
CA THR A 6 -5.04 26.04 15.47
C THR A 6 -4.86 24.65 14.88
N GLU A 7 -4.90 23.62 15.73
CA GLU A 7 -4.82 22.21 15.30
C GLU A 7 -5.89 21.93 14.23
N SER A 8 -5.53 21.17 13.20
CA SER A 8 -6.45 20.83 12.11
C SER A 8 -7.72 20.14 12.64
N PRO A 9 -8.93 20.47 12.14
CA PRO A 9 -10.16 19.77 12.52
C PRO A 9 -10.07 18.24 12.35
N LEU A 10 -9.30 17.79 11.36
CA LEU A 10 -9.09 16.37 11.10
C LEU A 10 -8.26 15.69 12.20
N VAL A 11 -7.26 16.39 12.74
CA VAL A 11 -6.44 15.90 13.87
C VAL A 11 -7.25 15.90 15.16
N THR A 12 -8.04 16.95 15.41
CA THR A 12 -8.94 16.97 16.57
C THR A 12 -9.95 15.83 16.52
N HIS A 13 -10.54 15.55 15.35
CA HIS A 13 -11.42 14.39 15.16
C HIS A 13 -10.69 13.08 15.44
N ALA A 14 -9.51 12.86 14.84
CA ALA A 14 -8.74 11.64 15.03
C ALA A 14 -8.38 11.38 16.49
N ARG A 15 -7.89 12.40 17.20
CA ARG A 15 -7.53 12.28 18.62
C ARG A 15 -8.75 11.88 19.47
N ARG A 16 -9.93 12.43 19.17
CA ARG A 16 -11.17 12.07 19.85
C ARG A 16 -11.52 10.60 19.63
N GLU A 17 -11.51 10.12 18.39
CA GLU A 17 -11.88 8.72 18.08
C GLU A 17 -10.89 7.73 18.70
N LEU A 18 -9.59 8.03 18.67
CA LEU A 18 -8.56 7.19 19.28
C LEU A 18 -8.70 7.16 20.81
N ALA A 19 -9.04 8.29 21.43
CA ALA A 19 -9.33 8.32 22.87
C ALA A 19 -10.58 7.50 23.25
N LEU A 20 -11.62 7.47 22.40
CA LEU A 20 -12.84 6.68 22.65
C LEU A 20 -12.59 5.18 22.69
N ILE A 21 -11.60 4.68 21.94
CA ILE A 21 -11.20 3.27 21.97
C ILE A 21 -10.11 2.97 23.01
N GLY A 22 -9.65 3.99 23.74
CA GLY A 22 -8.59 3.85 24.75
C GLY A 22 -7.21 3.57 24.14
N GLU A 23 -6.93 4.09 22.95
CA GLU A 23 -5.64 3.91 22.28
C GLU A 23 -4.50 4.53 23.07
N ASP A 24 -3.29 3.97 22.95
CA ASP A 24 -2.12 4.48 23.68
C ASP A 24 -1.66 5.86 23.17
N GLU A 25 -1.05 6.65 24.06
CA GLU A 25 -0.64 8.03 23.75
C GLU A 25 0.48 8.10 22.70
N TRP A 26 1.39 7.12 22.67
CA TRP A 26 2.48 7.10 21.70
C TRP A 26 1.92 6.85 20.28
N LEU A 27 1.05 5.86 20.10
CA LEU A 27 0.41 5.59 18.82
C LEU A 27 -0.51 6.74 18.42
N THR A 28 -1.31 7.28 19.34
CA THR A 28 -2.18 8.42 19.09
C THR A 28 -1.38 9.61 18.56
N ASN A 29 -0.29 9.97 19.22
CA ASN A 29 0.55 11.08 18.78
C ASN A 29 1.25 10.80 17.43
N GLY A 30 1.61 9.54 17.15
CA GLY A 30 2.14 9.13 15.85
C GLY A 30 1.12 9.30 14.73
N LEU A 31 -0.09 8.77 14.90
CA LEU A 31 -1.17 8.87 13.92
C LEU A 31 -1.59 10.32 13.68
N CYS A 32 -1.71 11.13 14.74
CA CYS A 32 -2.01 12.56 14.61
C CYS A 32 -0.99 13.31 13.75
N LYS A 33 0.32 12.95 13.81
CA LYS A 33 1.33 13.58 12.95
C LYS A 33 1.15 13.22 11.47
N VAL A 34 0.78 11.98 11.16
CA VAL A 34 0.49 11.55 9.79
C VAL A 34 -0.73 12.31 9.25
N ILE A 35 -1.77 12.43 10.09
CA ILE A 35 -3.01 13.13 9.74
C ILE A 35 -2.79 14.64 9.58
N GLU A 36 -1.95 15.26 10.41
CA GLU A 36 -1.56 16.66 10.26
C GLU A 36 -0.83 16.90 8.93
N ALA A 37 0.13 16.03 8.59
CA ALA A 37 0.85 16.11 7.32
C ALA A 37 -0.10 15.94 6.12
N PHE A 38 -1.06 15.02 6.22
CA PHE A 38 -2.09 14.82 5.19
C PHE A 38 -3.01 16.04 5.05
N ALA A 39 -3.45 16.63 6.16
CA ALA A 39 -4.30 17.83 6.16
C ALA A 39 -3.57 19.05 5.55
N ALA A 40 -2.26 19.16 5.78
CA ALA A 40 -1.44 20.25 5.26
C ALA A 40 -1.26 20.24 3.73
N MET A 41 -1.59 19.13 3.04
CA MET A 41 -1.51 19.03 1.58
C MET A 41 -2.55 19.91 0.84
N GLY A 42 -3.51 20.51 1.56
CA GLY A 42 -4.42 21.52 0.98
C GLY A 42 -5.44 20.94 0.01
N HIS A 43 -5.84 19.69 0.22
CA HIS A 43 -6.76 18.96 -0.66
C HIS A 43 -8.16 19.61 -0.74
N SER A 44 -8.76 19.57 -1.94
CA SER A 44 -10.22 19.60 -2.08
C SER A 44 -10.84 18.27 -1.63
N GLY A 45 -12.14 18.22 -1.34
CA GLY A 45 -12.82 17.01 -0.88
C GLY A 45 -12.56 15.77 -1.76
N PHE A 46 -12.60 15.92 -3.09
CA PHE A 46 -12.31 14.83 -4.03
C PHE A 46 -10.83 14.38 -4.01
N SER A 47 -9.89 15.34 -3.99
CA SER A 47 -8.46 14.99 -3.94
C SER A 47 -8.02 14.38 -2.60
N ALA A 48 -8.74 14.68 -1.52
CA ALA A 48 -8.49 14.08 -0.21
C ALA A 48 -8.83 12.58 -0.23
N GLU A 49 -10.00 12.20 -0.75
CA GLU A 49 -10.39 10.80 -0.86
C GLU A 49 -9.38 9.98 -1.69
N HIS A 50 -9.01 10.49 -2.87
CA HIS A 50 -8.01 9.84 -3.72
C HIS A 50 -6.65 9.68 -3.01
N SER A 51 -6.18 10.73 -2.33
CA SER A 51 -4.90 10.70 -1.63
C SER A 51 -4.90 9.74 -0.44
N ALA A 52 -6.03 9.61 0.27
CA ALA A 52 -6.18 8.65 1.35
C ALA A 52 -6.08 7.21 0.85
N LEU A 53 -6.71 6.88 -0.28
CA LEU A 53 -6.64 5.56 -0.91
C LEU A 53 -5.21 5.23 -1.38
N VAL A 54 -4.50 6.21 -1.96
CA VAL A 54 -3.10 6.03 -2.37
C VAL A 54 -2.21 5.80 -1.14
N LEU A 55 -2.39 6.60 -0.08
CA LEU A 55 -1.62 6.46 1.15
C LEU A 55 -1.85 5.09 1.82
N GLU A 56 -3.09 4.63 1.88
CA GLU A 56 -3.41 3.30 2.42
C GLU A 56 -2.65 2.19 1.67
N LYS A 57 -2.70 2.20 0.33
CA LYS A 57 -1.97 1.23 -0.50
C LYS A 57 -0.48 1.24 -0.21
N LEU A 58 0.12 2.43 -0.15
CA LEU A 58 1.55 2.58 0.11
C LEU A 58 1.95 2.10 1.51
N LEU A 59 1.15 2.40 2.54
CA LEU A 59 1.38 1.92 3.92
C LEU A 59 1.29 0.39 4.02
N ARG A 60 0.56 -0.26 3.10
CA ARG A 60 0.45 -1.72 2.98
C ARG A 60 1.47 -2.33 2.01
N PHE A 61 2.42 -1.55 1.47
CA PHE A 61 3.35 -1.97 0.42
C PHE A 61 2.65 -2.54 -0.83
N GLN A 62 1.48 -2.01 -1.17
CA GLN A 62 0.71 -2.45 -2.33
C GLN A 62 1.06 -1.62 -3.58
N PRO A 63 1.05 -2.23 -4.77
CA PRO A 63 1.39 -1.55 -6.00
C PRO A 63 0.27 -0.56 -6.40
N LEU A 64 0.67 0.63 -6.88
CA LEU A 64 -0.27 1.65 -7.38
C LEU A 64 -0.66 1.45 -8.85
N SER A 65 0.14 0.69 -9.61
CA SER A 65 -0.15 0.27 -10.97
C SER A 65 -0.18 -1.26 -11.05
N PRO A 66 -0.81 -1.84 -12.08
CA PRO A 66 -0.78 -3.28 -12.30
C PRO A 66 0.64 -3.86 -12.28
N LEU A 67 0.76 -5.11 -11.83
CA LEU A 67 1.99 -5.89 -11.96
C LEU A 67 2.23 -6.25 -13.42
N THR A 68 3.48 -6.36 -13.83
CA THR A 68 3.84 -6.67 -15.21
C THR A 68 4.50 -8.03 -15.33
N ASP A 69 4.55 -8.59 -16.54
CA ASP A 69 5.29 -9.82 -16.84
C ASP A 69 6.79 -9.58 -17.07
N ASP A 70 7.31 -8.41 -16.69
CA ASP A 70 8.74 -8.11 -16.70
C ASP A 70 9.48 -9.03 -15.73
N PRO A 71 10.45 -9.85 -16.19
CA PRO A 71 11.23 -10.70 -15.30
C PRO A 71 11.91 -9.94 -14.16
N ALA A 72 12.19 -8.65 -14.33
CA ALA A 72 12.76 -7.82 -13.26
C ALA A 72 11.80 -7.56 -12.08
N GLU A 73 10.50 -7.71 -12.27
CA GLU A 73 9.51 -7.62 -11.19
C GLU A 73 9.37 -8.91 -10.38
N TRP A 74 9.92 -10.05 -10.85
CA TRP A 74 9.68 -11.37 -10.28
C TRP A 74 10.99 -12.02 -9.81
N ILE A 75 11.15 -12.17 -8.48
CA ILE A 75 12.30 -12.88 -7.90
C ILE A 75 12.06 -14.38 -8.01
N ASP A 76 13.01 -15.10 -8.61
CA ASP A 76 13.02 -16.56 -8.63
C ASP A 76 13.30 -17.11 -7.22
N ARG A 77 12.38 -17.93 -6.74
CA ARG A 77 12.37 -18.56 -5.42
C ARG A 77 12.32 -20.09 -5.53
N ALA A 78 12.64 -20.66 -6.70
CA ALA A 78 12.55 -22.09 -6.94
C ALA A 78 13.40 -22.92 -5.97
N GLN A 79 14.57 -22.41 -5.54
CA GLN A 79 15.42 -23.10 -4.55
C GLN A 79 14.71 -23.26 -3.20
N GLU A 80 13.94 -22.26 -2.77
CA GLU A 80 13.16 -22.29 -1.53
C GLU A 80 11.98 -23.28 -1.63
N MET A 81 11.56 -23.60 -2.85
CA MET A 81 10.49 -24.55 -3.18
C MET A 81 10.99 -25.90 -3.70
N GLY A 82 12.22 -26.29 -3.37
CA GLY A 82 12.76 -27.62 -3.73
C GLY A 82 12.98 -27.83 -5.23
N GLY A 83 13.23 -26.75 -5.98
CA GLY A 83 13.44 -26.75 -7.42
C GLY A 83 12.16 -26.61 -8.26
N VAL A 84 11.00 -26.42 -7.63
CA VAL A 84 9.73 -26.17 -8.33
C VAL A 84 9.70 -24.72 -8.81
N PRO A 85 9.30 -24.44 -10.07
CA PRO A 85 9.12 -23.09 -10.58
C PRO A 85 8.23 -22.23 -9.66
N PHE A 86 8.83 -21.20 -9.06
CA PHE A 86 8.16 -20.33 -8.11
C PHE A 86 8.80 -18.94 -8.10
N TRP A 87 7.98 -17.91 -8.23
CA TRP A 87 8.41 -16.52 -8.21
C TRP A 87 7.55 -15.69 -7.27
N GLN A 88 8.17 -14.70 -6.65
CA GLN A 88 7.49 -13.70 -5.82
C GLN A 88 7.73 -12.31 -6.40
N ASN A 89 6.68 -11.49 -6.47
CA ASN A 89 6.82 -10.13 -7.01
C ASN A 89 7.56 -9.20 -6.02
N VAL A 90 8.41 -8.30 -6.54
CA VAL A 90 9.18 -7.33 -5.74
C VAL A 90 8.38 -6.14 -5.25
N ARG A 91 7.31 -5.78 -5.98
CA ARG A 91 6.43 -4.65 -5.69
C ARG A 91 5.26 -5.03 -4.80
N ASP A 92 4.90 -6.32 -4.80
CA ASP A 92 3.85 -6.89 -3.96
C ASP A 92 4.27 -8.29 -3.47
N SER A 93 4.73 -8.38 -2.22
CA SER A 93 5.20 -9.64 -1.64
C SER A 93 4.09 -10.69 -1.48
N ARG A 94 2.83 -10.31 -1.67
CA ARG A 94 1.68 -11.23 -1.64
C ARG A 94 1.51 -11.97 -2.96
N SER A 95 2.09 -11.47 -4.05
CA SER A 95 1.92 -12.02 -5.38
C SER A 95 2.90 -13.15 -5.66
N MET A 96 2.34 -14.34 -5.92
CA MET A 96 3.08 -15.57 -6.19
C MET A 96 2.79 -16.05 -7.62
N SER A 97 3.81 -16.51 -8.33
CA SER A 97 3.69 -17.03 -9.69
C SER A 97 4.41 -18.36 -9.86
N THR A 98 3.92 -19.21 -10.76
CA THR A 98 4.52 -20.49 -11.15
C THR A 98 4.88 -20.54 -12.64
N ASP A 99 4.71 -19.44 -13.38
CA ASP A 99 4.90 -19.34 -14.83
C ASP A 99 5.83 -18.19 -15.27
N GLY A 100 6.65 -17.69 -14.34
CA GLY A 100 7.59 -16.60 -14.58
C GLY A 100 6.95 -15.21 -14.55
N GLY A 101 5.80 -15.07 -13.87
CA GLY A 101 5.15 -13.77 -13.65
C GLY A 101 4.10 -13.39 -14.70
N LYS A 102 3.66 -14.32 -15.55
CA LYS A 102 2.57 -14.06 -16.51
C LYS A 102 1.21 -14.09 -15.82
N THR A 103 1.06 -15.04 -14.91
CA THR A 103 -0.09 -15.13 -14.01
C THR A 103 0.37 -15.19 -12.55
N TYR A 104 -0.48 -14.74 -11.65
CA TYR A 104 -0.20 -14.77 -10.23
C TYR A 104 -1.45 -14.94 -9.37
N THR A 105 -1.25 -15.46 -8.16
CA THR A 105 -2.23 -15.46 -7.08
C THR A 105 -1.77 -14.50 -5.98
N LEU A 106 -2.71 -14.03 -5.15
CA LEU A 106 -2.43 -13.25 -3.96
C LEU A 106 -2.65 -14.11 -2.71
N VAL A 107 -1.70 -14.11 -1.78
CA VAL A 107 -1.78 -14.95 -0.57
C VAL A 107 -2.93 -14.59 0.38
N ASP A 108 -3.49 -13.38 0.25
CA ASP A 108 -4.63 -12.88 1.03
C ASP A 108 -5.97 -12.95 0.28
N GLU A 109 -6.00 -13.62 -0.87
CA GLU A 109 -7.21 -13.89 -1.65
C GLU A 109 -7.50 -15.40 -1.73
N GLU A 110 -8.68 -15.75 -2.21
CA GLU A 110 -9.06 -17.13 -2.47
C GLU A 110 -8.07 -17.79 -3.45
N PRO A 111 -7.52 -18.98 -3.17
CA PRO A 111 -6.44 -19.60 -3.97
C PRO A 111 -6.78 -19.82 -5.45
N GLU A 112 -8.06 -19.86 -5.80
CA GLU A 112 -8.53 -20.04 -7.18
C GLU A 112 -8.57 -18.72 -7.98
N THR A 113 -8.34 -17.58 -7.34
CA THR A 113 -8.30 -16.27 -7.99
C THR A 113 -6.96 -16.08 -8.68
N ILE A 114 -6.96 -16.26 -10.00
CA ILE A 114 -5.78 -16.07 -10.85
C ILE A 114 -5.87 -14.70 -11.53
N HIS A 115 -4.83 -13.90 -11.35
CA HIS A 115 -4.63 -12.62 -12.00
C HIS A 115 -3.67 -12.77 -13.18
N THR A 116 -3.83 -11.90 -14.17
CA THR A 116 -2.93 -11.80 -15.32
C THR A 116 -2.10 -10.54 -15.21
N SER A 117 -0.78 -10.68 -15.27
CA SER A 117 0.13 -9.53 -15.33
C SER A 117 -0.07 -8.76 -16.63
N GLN A 118 0.11 -7.44 -16.58
CA GLN A 118 0.15 -6.64 -17.79
C GLN A 118 1.43 -6.94 -18.57
N HIS A 119 1.31 -7.07 -19.89
CA HIS A 119 2.50 -7.22 -20.71
C HIS A 119 3.35 -5.96 -20.65
N LYS A 120 4.62 -6.06 -20.27
CA LYS A 120 5.53 -4.92 -20.35
C LYS A 120 5.78 -4.61 -21.83
N ALA A 121 5.22 -3.50 -22.28
CA ALA A 121 5.52 -3.00 -23.62
C ALA A 121 7.03 -2.76 -23.74
N VAL A 122 7.68 -3.45 -24.68
CA VAL A 122 9.06 -3.16 -25.05
C VAL A 122 9.06 -1.76 -25.66
N THR A 123 9.47 -0.77 -24.88
CA THR A 123 9.69 0.58 -25.42
C THR A 123 11.02 0.51 -26.16
N GLY A 124 10.95 0.51 -27.49
CA GLY A 124 12.12 0.52 -28.38
C GLY A 124 12.86 1.85 -28.38
#